data_AF-A0A2K8N387-F1
#
_entry.id   AF-A0A2K8N387-F1
#
_cell.length_a   1.000
_cell.length_b   1.000
_cell.length_c   1.000
_cell.angle_alpha   90.00
_cell.angle_beta   90.00
_cell.angle_gamma   90.00
#
_symmetry.space_group_name_H-M   'P 1'
#
loop_
_entity.id
_entity.type
_entity.pdbx_description
1 polymer ?
#
loop_
_entity_poly.entity_id
_entity_poly.type
_entity_poly.pdbx_seq_one_letter_code
_entity_poly.pdbx_strand_id
1 'polypeptide(L)'
;MSFAEGVAREVVPREELNAGLQAKIEYLDGFKARLTEPRTGRSVTLDLRDRKTDYLRLGIFDQNGKLLKPVSGFVDGYSVFVPARQPDGHQVFEGRQTLSGAYRSDGLAVLSSTWALQDGKLELRDVRFLTVGPKAAAADPSLDNQPAPKYPVGSEFSEPGTWPPETILDSRYADMDGDGVRDSVLLLGTRRPDNGAMWWNISPAVVDGATGASHIFRLDGEDQGYSPLLWVGPLGEAGQKVILASIETGGSGGTSYYSLWTVKDGLLHPVIDTAVLSDGVGKEASVRFLPGFLAELRIPSVHVQWTFDVSDRKDEYIALGLYNDQGRLLKNQEGWVDPLSSLTPVDENGDGVYDALIGKQAIAGAAHVDRLGTAVSRWVLSGGQLTLQSVRVEPTPPAPGA
;
A
#
# COMPACT_ATOMS: atom_id res chain seq x y z
N MET A 1 -8.79 -12.07 -12.10
CA MET A 1 -9.99 -12.67 -12.72
C MET A 1 -10.96 -11.57 -13.09
N SER A 2 -11.75 -11.75 -14.15
CA SER A 2 -12.88 -10.90 -14.51
C SER A 2 -14.16 -11.65 -14.21
N PHE A 3 -15.19 -10.94 -13.77
CA PHE A 3 -16.51 -11.51 -13.55
C PHE A 3 -17.48 -10.86 -14.52
N ALA A 4 -17.97 -11.62 -15.48
CA ALA A 4 -18.96 -11.18 -16.46
C ALA A 4 -20.02 -12.26 -16.61
N GLU A 5 -21.29 -11.87 -16.65
CA GLU A 5 -22.43 -12.79 -16.86
C GLU A 5 -22.48 -13.95 -15.84
N GLY A 6 -22.02 -13.73 -14.60
CA GLY A 6 -22.00 -14.77 -13.57
C GLY A 6 -20.85 -15.78 -13.69
N VAL A 7 -19.94 -15.59 -14.66
CA VAL A 7 -18.81 -16.50 -14.90
C VAL A 7 -17.50 -15.80 -14.58
N ALA A 8 -16.73 -16.38 -13.65
CA ALA A 8 -15.35 -15.99 -13.43
C ALA A 8 -14.50 -16.46 -14.61
N ARG A 9 -13.75 -15.54 -15.22
CA ARG A 9 -12.76 -15.84 -16.24
C ARG A 9 -11.39 -15.36 -15.78
N GLU A 10 -10.39 -16.18 -15.99
CA GLU A 10 -9.01 -15.76 -15.81
C GLU A 10 -8.64 -14.74 -16.91
N VAL A 11 -8.14 -13.58 -16.50
CA VAL A 11 -7.82 -12.45 -17.41
C VAL A 11 -6.41 -12.62 -17.95
N VAL A 12 -5.50 -13.03 -17.06
CA VAL A 12 -4.12 -13.39 -17.38
C VAL A 12 -3.82 -14.68 -16.63
N PRO A 13 -3.31 -15.72 -17.31
CA PRO A 13 -2.90 -16.95 -16.67
C PRO A 13 -1.98 -16.68 -15.49
N ARG A 14 -2.25 -17.30 -14.35
CA ARG A 14 -1.45 -17.14 -13.13
C ARG A 14 0.03 -17.41 -13.37
N GLU A 15 0.36 -18.40 -14.20
CA GLU A 15 1.74 -18.72 -14.56
C GLU A 15 2.41 -17.58 -15.33
N GLU A 16 1.70 -16.96 -16.27
CA GLU A 16 2.19 -15.80 -17.03
C GLU A 16 2.42 -14.60 -16.10
N LEU A 17 1.47 -14.32 -15.20
CA LEU A 17 1.60 -13.23 -14.25
C LEU A 17 2.77 -13.47 -13.29
N ASN A 18 2.89 -14.67 -12.73
CA ASN A 18 3.97 -15.02 -11.80
C ASN A 18 5.36 -14.99 -12.46
N ALA A 19 5.46 -15.31 -13.76
CA ALA A 19 6.72 -15.29 -14.49
C ALA A 19 7.26 -13.86 -14.71
N GLY A 20 6.38 -12.86 -14.74
CA GLY A 20 6.75 -11.46 -14.96
C GLY A 20 7.42 -11.20 -16.31
N LEU A 21 8.06 -10.03 -16.43
CA LEU A 21 8.90 -9.67 -17.57
C LEU A 21 10.17 -10.52 -17.63
N GLN A 22 10.59 -10.83 -18.85
CA GLN A 22 11.72 -11.72 -19.14
C GLN A 22 12.98 -10.91 -19.45
N ALA A 23 13.33 -10.02 -18.53
CA ALA A 23 14.51 -9.18 -18.67
C ALA A 23 15.79 -10.02 -18.74
N LYS A 24 16.83 -9.46 -19.33
CA LYS A 24 18.13 -10.10 -19.51
C LYS A 24 19.22 -9.30 -18.82
N ILE A 25 20.14 -10.00 -18.19
CA ILE A 25 21.31 -9.44 -17.51
C ILE A 25 22.55 -9.98 -18.22
N GLU A 26 23.30 -9.11 -18.87
CA GLU A 26 24.51 -9.45 -19.62
C GLU A 26 25.73 -8.75 -19.00
N TYR A 27 26.69 -9.51 -18.49
CA TYR A 27 27.94 -8.96 -17.96
C TYR A 27 28.86 -8.55 -19.12
N LEU A 28 29.54 -7.42 -18.96
CA LEU A 28 30.41 -6.80 -19.96
C LEU A 28 31.76 -6.44 -19.33
N ASP A 29 32.80 -6.40 -20.16
CA ASP A 29 34.13 -5.92 -19.76
C ASP A 29 34.08 -4.54 -19.09
N GLY A 30 35.01 -4.32 -18.17
CA GLY A 30 35.17 -3.09 -17.41
C GLY A 30 34.30 -3.01 -16.16
N PHE A 31 33.93 -4.17 -15.56
CA PHE A 31 32.99 -4.26 -14.43
C PHE A 31 31.62 -3.64 -14.76
N LYS A 32 31.00 -4.10 -15.85
CA LYS A 32 29.69 -3.58 -16.27
C LYS A 32 28.68 -4.70 -16.42
N ALA A 33 27.39 -4.37 -16.27
CA ALA A 33 26.30 -5.25 -16.66
C ALA A 33 25.25 -4.45 -17.44
N ARG A 34 24.78 -5.00 -18.54
CA ARG A 34 23.65 -4.46 -19.31
C ARG A 34 22.39 -5.21 -18.94
N LEU A 35 21.38 -4.45 -18.49
CA LEU A 35 20.03 -4.94 -18.25
C LEU A 35 19.17 -4.57 -19.44
N THR A 36 18.40 -5.51 -19.98
CA THR A 36 17.54 -5.27 -21.16
C THR A 36 16.18 -5.89 -20.95
N GLU A 37 15.10 -5.16 -21.24
CA GLU A 37 13.75 -5.70 -21.31
C GLU A 37 13.38 -5.92 -22.79
N PRO A 38 13.37 -7.17 -23.28
CA PRO A 38 13.25 -7.46 -24.70
C PRO A 38 11.96 -6.97 -25.36
N ARG A 39 10.82 -6.91 -24.65
CA ARG A 39 9.54 -6.50 -25.23
C ARG A 39 9.54 -5.03 -25.67
N THR A 40 10.22 -4.17 -24.91
CA THR A 40 10.31 -2.72 -25.19
C THR A 40 11.63 -2.34 -25.84
N GLY A 41 12.64 -3.22 -25.78
CA GLY A 41 14.02 -2.93 -26.20
C GLY A 41 14.77 -1.98 -25.26
N ARG A 42 14.14 -1.54 -24.16
CA ARG A 42 14.76 -0.62 -23.21
C ARG A 42 15.91 -1.32 -22.49
N SER A 43 17.02 -0.61 -22.33
CA SER A 43 18.20 -1.13 -21.64
C SER A 43 18.92 -0.07 -20.82
N VAL A 44 19.62 -0.51 -19.78
CA VAL A 44 20.54 0.31 -18.97
C VAL A 44 21.85 -0.43 -18.79
N THR A 45 22.98 0.28 -18.73
CA THR A 45 24.28 -0.31 -18.38
C THR A 45 24.71 0.19 -17.01
N LEU A 46 24.94 -0.75 -16.10
CA LEU A 46 25.40 -0.50 -14.73
C LEU A 46 26.92 -0.55 -14.64
N ASP A 47 27.48 0.29 -13.77
CA ASP A 47 28.85 0.16 -13.27
C ASP A 47 28.81 -0.71 -12.00
N LEU A 48 29.60 -1.79 -11.97
CA LEU A 48 29.65 -2.79 -10.91
C LEU A 48 30.94 -2.70 -10.08
N ARG A 49 31.69 -1.58 -10.19
CA ARG A 49 32.96 -1.42 -9.45
C ARG A 49 32.80 -1.39 -7.94
N ASP A 50 31.64 -1.00 -7.44
CA ASP A 50 31.29 -1.10 -6.02
C ASP A 50 31.27 -2.56 -5.51
N ARG A 51 31.06 -3.53 -6.41
CA ARG A 51 31.10 -4.98 -6.15
C ARG A 51 32.41 -5.64 -6.56
N LYS A 52 33.42 -4.85 -6.96
CA LYS A 52 34.69 -5.33 -7.53
C LYS A 52 35.33 -6.43 -6.68
N THR A 53 35.45 -6.21 -5.38
CA THR A 53 36.09 -7.18 -4.46
C THR A 53 35.42 -8.55 -4.52
N ASP A 54 34.10 -8.58 -4.51
CA ASP A 54 33.35 -9.83 -4.50
C ASP A 54 33.37 -10.52 -5.87
N TYR A 55 33.26 -9.75 -6.94
CA TYR A 55 33.28 -10.32 -8.30
C TYR A 55 34.67 -10.83 -8.73
N LEU A 56 35.75 -10.22 -8.21
CA LEU A 56 37.09 -10.78 -8.32
C LEU A 56 37.19 -12.13 -7.57
N ARG A 57 36.68 -12.18 -6.34
CA ARG A 57 36.66 -13.41 -5.51
C ARG A 57 35.87 -14.53 -6.18
N LEU A 58 34.76 -14.21 -6.86
CA LEU A 58 33.92 -15.17 -7.60
C LEU A 58 34.47 -15.56 -8.98
N GLY A 59 35.60 -14.97 -9.40
CA GLY A 59 36.24 -15.22 -10.68
C GLY A 59 35.36 -14.81 -11.87
N ILE A 60 34.57 -13.76 -11.72
CA ILE A 60 33.73 -13.20 -12.80
C ILE A 60 34.58 -12.27 -13.66
N PHE A 61 35.38 -11.41 -13.04
CA PHE A 61 36.30 -10.48 -13.70
C PHE A 61 37.75 -10.74 -13.27
N ASP A 62 38.72 -10.35 -14.10
CA ASP A 62 40.11 -10.16 -13.66
C ASP A 62 40.33 -8.76 -13.05
N GLN A 63 41.55 -8.51 -12.57
CA GLN A 63 41.92 -7.24 -11.94
C GLN A 63 41.79 -6.03 -12.87
N ASN A 64 41.89 -6.24 -14.20
CA ASN A 64 41.76 -5.23 -15.24
C ASN A 64 40.29 -5.02 -15.66
N GLY A 65 39.38 -5.83 -15.14
CA GLY A 65 37.95 -5.80 -15.47
C GLY A 65 37.58 -6.59 -16.71
N LYS A 66 38.45 -7.46 -17.23
CA LYS A 66 38.07 -8.38 -18.30
C LYS A 66 37.13 -9.45 -17.75
N LEU A 67 36.01 -9.67 -18.42
CA LEU A 67 35.06 -10.74 -18.10
C LEU A 67 35.72 -12.10 -18.42
N LEU A 68 35.79 -12.96 -17.41
CA LEU A 68 36.49 -14.24 -17.52
C LEU A 68 35.57 -15.38 -17.95
N LYS A 69 34.27 -15.28 -17.65
CA LYS A 69 33.27 -16.27 -18.02
C LYS A 69 31.91 -15.60 -18.28
N PRO A 70 31.07 -16.16 -19.17
CA PRO A 70 29.68 -15.74 -19.27
C PRO A 70 28.98 -15.92 -17.92
N VAL A 71 28.35 -14.87 -17.43
CA VAL A 71 27.52 -14.90 -16.23
C VAL A 71 26.15 -14.34 -16.61
N SER A 72 25.10 -15.07 -16.24
CA SER A 72 23.73 -14.56 -16.28
C SER A 72 23.32 -14.19 -14.87
N GLY A 73 22.63 -13.06 -14.72
CA GLY A 73 21.99 -12.71 -13.46
C GLY A 73 20.67 -13.44 -13.27
N PHE A 74 20.00 -13.13 -12.17
CA PHE A 74 18.69 -13.64 -11.81
C PHE A 74 17.63 -12.56 -12.06
N VAL A 75 16.53 -12.94 -12.69
CA VAL A 75 15.34 -12.08 -12.81
C VAL A 75 14.23 -12.81 -12.09
N ASP A 76 13.75 -12.21 -11.01
CA ASP A 76 12.67 -12.78 -10.22
C ASP A 76 11.31 -12.50 -10.86
N GLY A 77 10.30 -13.30 -10.48
CA GLY A 77 8.91 -12.96 -10.76
C GLY A 77 8.48 -11.67 -10.05
N TYR A 78 7.24 -11.22 -10.25
CA TYR A 78 6.76 -10.03 -9.57
C TYR A 78 6.81 -10.19 -8.06
N SER A 79 7.59 -9.33 -7.40
CA SER A 79 7.54 -9.15 -5.94
C SER A 79 6.39 -8.24 -5.55
N VAL A 80 5.98 -7.33 -6.45
CA VAL A 80 4.81 -6.46 -6.33
C VAL A 80 4.09 -6.47 -7.68
N PHE A 81 2.77 -6.65 -7.65
CA PHE A 81 1.89 -6.43 -8.81
C PHE A 81 0.53 -5.93 -8.33
N VAL A 82 0.36 -4.62 -8.27
CA VAL A 82 -0.80 -3.99 -7.60
C VAL A 82 -1.51 -3.00 -8.51
N PRO A 83 -2.83 -2.81 -8.39
CA PRO A 83 -3.51 -1.72 -9.06
C PRO A 83 -3.03 -0.37 -8.52
N ALA A 84 -2.82 0.59 -9.41
CA ALA A 84 -2.48 1.97 -9.11
C ALA A 84 -3.37 2.91 -9.94
N ARG A 85 -3.58 4.14 -9.46
CA ARG A 85 -4.34 5.15 -10.20
C ARG A 85 -3.40 6.25 -10.67
N GLN A 86 -3.41 6.55 -11.97
CA GLN A 86 -2.63 7.63 -12.53
C GLN A 86 -3.28 9.00 -12.25
N PRO A 87 -2.52 10.10 -12.32
CA PRO A 87 -3.03 11.46 -12.15
C PRO A 87 -4.26 11.82 -12.98
N ASP A 88 -4.36 11.28 -14.18
CA ASP A 88 -5.49 11.47 -15.10
C ASP A 88 -6.74 10.64 -14.73
N GLY A 89 -6.67 9.87 -13.64
CA GLY A 89 -7.74 9.04 -13.11
C GLY A 89 -7.80 7.63 -13.69
N HIS A 90 -6.97 7.30 -14.70
CA HIS A 90 -6.93 5.97 -15.28
C HIS A 90 -6.31 4.95 -14.33
N GLN A 91 -6.87 3.73 -14.33
CA GLN A 91 -6.38 2.63 -13.51
C GLN A 91 -5.34 1.82 -14.29
N VAL A 92 -4.20 1.60 -13.67
CA VAL A 92 -3.09 0.80 -14.21
C VAL A 92 -2.69 -0.26 -13.18
N PHE A 93 -1.80 -1.17 -13.56
CA PHE A 93 -1.12 -2.06 -12.63
C PHE A 93 0.37 -1.74 -12.63
N GLU A 94 0.96 -1.64 -11.44
CA GLU A 94 2.39 -1.49 -11.25
C GLU A 94 3.01 -2.82 -10.84
N GLY A 95 3.95 -3.28 -11.65
CA GLY A 95 4.73 -4.49 -11.43
C GLY A 95 6.18 -4.16 -11.07
N ARG A 96 6.75 -4.84 -10.06
CA ARG A 96 8.17 -4.75 -9.70
C ARG A 96 8.81 -6.13 -9.67
N GLN A 97 9.97 -6.26 -10.31
CA GLN A 97 10.80 -7.47 -10.30
C GLN A 97 12.22 -7.14 -9.89
N THR A 98 12.79 -7.97 -9.02
CA THR A 98 14.20 -7.85 -8.63
C THR A 98 15.11 -8.46 -9.70
N LEU A 99 16.14 -7.72 -10.07
CA LEU A 99 17.21 -8.17 -10.94
C LEU A 99 18.47 -8.29 -10.09
N SER A 100 18.94 -9.52 -9.88
CA SER A 100 20.13 -9.81 -9.08
C SER A 100 21.29 -10.30 -9.94
N GLY A 101 22.50 -10.10 -9.45
CA GLY A 101 23.74 -10.37 -10.15
C GLY A 101 24.21 -11.80 -9.96
N ALA A 102 25.40 -11.97 -9.40
CA ALA A 102 26.06 -13.27 -9.32
C ALA A 102 25.33 -14.28 -8.41
N TYR A 103 24.49 -13.78 -7.51
CA TYR A 103 23.64 -14.54 -6.59
C TYR A 103 22.41 -13.70 -6.20
N ARG A 104 21.37 -14.31 -5.61
CA ARG A 104 20.07 -13.65 -5.40
C ARG A 104 20.11 -12.43 -4.47
N SER A 105 21.00 -12.41 -3.48
CA SER A 105 21.18 -11.25 -2.59
C SER A 105 22.08 -10.15 -3.16
N ASP A 106 22.69 -10.35 -4.33
CA ASP A 106 23.44 -9.33 -5.06
C ASP A 106 22.47 -8.51 -5.94
N GLY A 107 21.62 -7.69 -5.33
CA GLY A 107 20.67 -6.86 -6.08
C GLY A 107 21.39 -5.89 -7.01
N LEU A 108 21.07 -5.91 -8.31
CA LEU A 108 21.62 -5.01 -9.33
C LEU A 108 20.65 -3.88 -9.67
N ALA A 109 19.37 -4.21 -9.81
CA ALA A 109 18.33 -3.25 -10.13
C ALA A 109 16.95 -3.79 -9.77
N VAL A 110 15.96 -2.92 -9.81
CA VAL A 110 14.56 -3.32 -9.90
C VAL A 110 13.98 -2.87 -11.22
N LEU A 111 13.30 -3.80 -11.88
CA LEU A 111 12.54 -3.54 -13.08
C LEU A 111 11.13 -3.16 -12.65
N SER A 112 10.82 -1.87 -12.78
CA SER A 112 9.47 -1.34 -12.62
C SER A 112 8.75 -1.39 -13.97
N SER A 113 7.47 -1.74 -13.95
CA SER A 113 6.62 -1.88 -15.14
C SER A 113 5.23 -1.35 -14.88
N THR A 114 4.67 -0.64 -15.86
CA THR A 114 3.28 -0.14 -15.81
C THR A 114 2.47 -0.87 -16.86
N TRP A 115 1.31 -1.41 -16.46
CA TRP A 115 0.42 -2.19 -17.32
C TRP A 115 -0.97 -1.56 -17.35
N ALA A 116 -1.58 -1.49 -18.52
CA ALA A 116 -2.99 -1.11 -18.66
C ALA A 116 -3.82 -2.37 -18.93
N LEU A 117 -4.97 -2.51 -18.27
CA LEU A 117 -5.94 -3.53 -18.63
C LEU A 117 -6.89 -2.97 -19.69
N GLN A 118 -6.75 -3.41 -20.93
CA GLN A 118 -7.63 -3.02 -22.05
C GLN A 118 -8.22 -4.27 -22.69
N ASP A 119 -9.54 -4.28 -22.89
CA ASP A 119 -10.28 -5.39 -23.50
C ASP A 119 -9.98 -6.77 -22.86
N GLY A 120 -9.79 -6.79 -21.54
CA GLY A 120 -9.46 -8.01 -20.80
C GLY A 120 -8.03 -8.52 -21.01
N LYS A 121 -7.11 -7.70 -21.52
CA LYS A 121 -5.70 -8.02 -21.71
C LYS A 121 -4.80 -7.00 -21.01
N LEU A 122 -3.74 -7.49 -20.36
CA LEU A 122 -2.71 -6.61 -19.80
C LEU A 122 -1.73 -6.19 -20.91
N GLU A 123 -1.67 -4.88 -21.16
CA GLU A 123 -0.74 -4.27 -22.11
C GLU A 123 0.36 -3.53 -21.35
N LEU A 124 1.62 -3.87 -21.64
CA LEU A 124 2.79 -3.19 -21.06
C LEU A 124 2.90 -1.78 -21.65
N ARG A 125 2.87 -0.77 -20.80
CA ARG A 125 2.93 0.65 -21.17
C ARG A 125 4.31 1.26 -21.02
N ASP A 126 4.97 0.99 -19.90
CA ASP A 126 6.30 1.51 -19.61
C ASP A 126 7.11 0.49 -18.81
N VAL A 127 8.44 0.58 -18.95
CA VAL A 127 9.39 -0.11 -18.08
C VAL A 127 10.52 0.84 -17.69
N ARG A 128 10.98 0.73 -16.45
CA ARG A 128 12.10 1.50 -15.92
C ARG A 128 13.03 0.58 -15.14
N PHE A 129 14.33 0.73 -15.38
CA PHE A 129 15.36 0.08 -14.57
C PHE A 129 15.79 1.04 -13.48
N LEU A 130 15.51 0.66 -12.24
CA LEU A 130 15.83 1.41 -11.04
C LEU A 130 17.10 0.80 -10.46
N THR A 131 18.24 1.45 -10.66
CA THR A 131 19.56 0.86 -10.40
C THR A 131 19.83 0.78 -8.90
N VAL A 132 20.19 -0.40 -8.41
CA VAL A 132 20.49 -0.62 -6.98
C VAL A 132 22.00 -0.53 -6.77
N GLY A 133 22.45 0.56 -6.16
CA GLY A 133 23.81 0.73 -5.63
C GLY A 133 23.75 1.51 -4.31
N PRO A 134 24.81 1.51 -3.47
CA PRO A 134 24.74 2.06 -2.11
C PRO A 134 24.13 3.46 -2.03
N LYS A 135 24.46 4.35 -2.99
CA LYS A 135 23.95 5.72 -3.05
C LYS A 135 22.74 5.93 -3.97
N ALA A 136 22.60 5.14 -5.03
CA ALA A 136 21.50 5.31 -5.99
C ALA A 136 20.21 4.64 -5.53
N ALA A 137 20.33 3.54 -4.76
CA ALA A 137 19.18 2.83 -4.22
C ALA A 137 18.51 3.61 -3.09
N ALA A 138 19.27 4.30 -2.24
CA ALA A 138 18.73 5.06 -1.10
C ALA A 138 17.88 6.27 -1.54
N ALA A 139 18.20 6.86 -2.68
CA ALA A 139 17.60 8.11 -3.17
C ALA A 139 16.39 7.93 -4.11
N ASP A 140 16.01 6.70 -4.48
CA ASP A 140 14.89 6.44 -5.39
C ASP A 140 13.66 5.94 -4.60
N PRO A 141 12.62 6.78 -4.38
CA PRO A 141 11.40 6.41 -3.66
C PRO A 141 10.67 5.23 -4.28
N SER A 142 10.85 4.98 -5.58
CA SER A 142 10.25 3.83 -6.25
C SER A 142 10.86 2.50 -5.82
N LEU A 143 11.94 2.49 -5.02
CA LEU A 143 12.49 1.28 -4.40
C LEU A 143 11.97 1.04 -2.98
N ASP A 144 11.37 2.03 -2.32
CA ASP A 144 11.02 2.00 -0.88
C ASP A 144 10.02 0.91 -0.52
N ASN A 145 9.22 0.46 -1.50
CA ASN A 145 8.25 -0.61 -1.29
C ASN A 145 8.74 -2.04 -1.58
N GLN A 146 10.05 -2.28 -1.61
CA GLN A 146 10.60 -3.63 -1.78
C GLN A 146 10.70 -4.39 -0.46
N PRO A 147 10.55 -5.72 -0.47
CA PRO A 147 10.78 -6.55 0.71
C PRO A 147 12.19 -6.35 1.29
N ALA A 148 12.29 -6.36 2.62
CA ALA A 148 13.57 -6.29 3.30
C ALA A 148 14.39 -7.57 3.05
N PRO A 149 15.59 -7.48 2.43
CA PRO A 149 16.30 -8.66 1.93
C PRO A 149 16.80 -9.60 3.02
N LYS A 150 17.02 -9.09 4.24
CA LYS A 150 17.45 -9.87 5.41
C LYS A 150 16.29 -10.40 6.25
N TYR A 151 15.07 -9.94 5.99
CA TYR A 151 13.88 -10.19 6.82
C TYR A 151 12.72 -10.68 5.94
N PRO A 152 12.80 -11.93 5.45
CA PRO A 152 11.76 -12.50 4.60
C PRO A 152 10.45 -12.64 5.38
N VAL A 153 9.33 -12.34 4.71
CA VAL A 153 7.99 -12.53 5.30
C VAL A 153 7.78 -13.99 5.67
N GLY A 154 7.22 -14.21 6.87
CA GLY A 154 6.98 -15.51 7.48
C GLY A 154 8.12 -16.04 8.34
N SER A 155 9.30 -15.41 8.33
CA SER A 155 10.36 -15.80 9.27
C SER A 155 10.15 -15.20 10.66
N GLU A 156 10.81 -15.79 11.65
CA GLU A 156 10.83 -15.28 13.01
C GLU A 156 11.72 -14.03 13.15
N PHE A 157 11.30 -13.12 14.01
CA PHE A 157 12.06 -11.98 14.48
C PHE A 157 12.07 -12.00 16.01
N SER A 158 13.27 -11.86 16.58
CA SER A 158 13.48 -11.86 18.03
C SER A 158 14.48 -10.80 18.40
N GLU A 159 14.13 -9.93 19.34
CA GLU A 159 15.14 -9.17 20.05
C GLU A 159 15.85 -10.07 21.08
N PRO A 160 17.15 -9.87 21.32
CA PRO A 160 17.85 -10.62 22.36
C PRO A 160 17.16 -10.49 23.73
N GLY A 161 16.62 -11.60 24.25
CA GLY A 161 15.96 -11.65 25.56
C GLY A 161 14.44 -11.45 25.54
N THR A 162 13.80 -11.26 24.39
CA THR A 162 12.32 -11.25 24.27
C THR A 162 11.79 -12.63 23.89
N TRP A 163 10.73 -13.08 24.56
CA TRP A 163 10.02 -14.33 24.26
C TRP A 163 8.51 -14.13 24.45
N PRO A 164 7.66 -14.70 23.57
CA PRO A 164 7.97 -15.54 22.40
C PRO A 164 8.51 -14.74 21.18
N PRO A 165 9.17 -15.40 20.21
CA PRO A 165 9.53 -14.78 18.92
C PRO A 165 8.28 -14.30 18.17
N GLU A 166 8.40 -13.19 17.45
CA GLU A 166 7.35 -12.64 16.60
C GLU A 166 7.57 -13.09 15.15
N THR A 167 6.51 -13.17 14.36
CA THR A 167 6.59 -13.47 12.92
C THR A 167 6.63 -12.16 12.13
N ILE A 168 7.48 -12.08 11.12
CA ILE A 168 7.47 -10.97 10.14
C ILE A 168 6.28 -11.18 9.21
N LEU A 169 5.30 -10.28 9.29
CA LEU A 169 4.04 -10.35 8.55
C LEU A 169 4.12 -9.61 7.22
N ASP A 170 4.87 -8.51 7.19
CA ASP A 170 5.23 -7.79 5.98
C ASP A 170 6.57 -7.07 6.21
N SER A 171 7.28 -6.71 5.14
CA SER A 171 8.52 -5.93 5.24
C SER A 171 8.75 -4.99 4.08
N ARG A 172 9.37 -3.85 4.37
CA ARG A 172 9.78 -2.83 3.40
C ARG A 172 11.23 -2.47 3.63
N TYR A 173 11.91 -2.02 2.58
CA TYR A 173 13.32 -1.66 2.61
C TYR A 173 13.46 -0.25 2.09
N ALA A 174 13.84 0.71 2.93
CA ALA A 174 13.89 2.13 2.61
C ALA A 174 14.86 2.85 3.53
N ASP A 175 15.57 3.85 3.03
CA ASP A 175 16.34 4.79 3.87
C ASP A 175 15.33 5.65 4.63
N MET A 176 15.15 5.44 5.94
CA MET A 176 14.09 6.07 6.73
C MET A 176 14.53 7.35 7.44
N ASP A 177 15.82 7.50 7.72
CA ASP A 177 16.38 8.62 8.47
C ASP A 177 17.22 9.59 7.60
N GLY A 178 17.45 9.26 6.33
CA GLY A 178 18.13 10.10 5.35
C GLY A 178 19.66 10.01 5.40
N ASP A 179 20.23 8.99 6.07
CA ASP A 179 21.68 8.80 6.15
C ASP A 179 22.30 8.21 4.86
N GLY A 180 21.46 7.82 3.90
CA GLY A 180 21.87 7.21 2.63
C GLY A 180 22.05 5.69 2.70
N VAL A 181 21.76 5.06 3.83
CA VAL A 181 21.72 3.61 4.05
C VAL A 181 20.26 3.20 4.23
N ARG A 182 19.86 2.10 3.57
CA ARG A 182 18.46 1.65 3.64
C ARG A 182 18.24 0.77 4.87
N ASP A 183 17.13 1.04 5.56
CA ASP A 183 16.65 0.35 6.75
C ASP A 183 15.61 -0.71 6.41
N SER A 184 15.45 -1.67 7.32
CA SER A 184 14.38 -2.67 7.20
C SER A 184 13.20 -2.25 8.07
N VAL A 185 12.08 -1.92 7.43
CA VAL A 185 10.80 -1.69 8.10
C VAL A 185 10.04 -3.00 8.14
N LEU A 186 9.66 -3.46 9.32
CA LEU A 186 9.01 -4.74 9.54
C LEU A 186 7.63 -4.52 10.15
N LEU A 187 6.67 -5.35 9.80
CA LEU A 187 5.42 -5.48 10.54
C LEU A 187 5.45 -6.84 11.22
N LEU A 188 5.51 -6.82 12.54
CA LEU A 188 5.65 -8.02 13.37
C LEU A 188 4.30 -8.41 13.94
N GLY A 189 4.13 -9.67 14.31
CA GLY A 189 3.03 -10.08 15.16
C GLY A 189 3.05 -11.57 15.47
N THR A 190 2.02 -12.02 16.17
CA THR A 190 1.94 -13.37 16.73
C THR A 190 0.64 -14.05 16.33
N ARG A 191 0.67 -15.38 16.19
CA ARG A 191 -0.55 -16.19 16.08
C ARG A 191 -0.86 -16.81 17.42
N ARG A 192 -2.15 -16.83 17.77
CA ARG A 192 -2.61 -17.64 18.89
C ARG A 192 -2.95 -19.05 18.41
N PRO A 193 -2.72 -20.09 19.23
CA PRO A 193 -3.03 -21.47 18.86
C PRO A 193 -4.53 -21.74 18.61
N ASP A 194 -5.41 -20.94 19.19
CA ASP A 194 -6.87 -21.10 19.17
C ASP A 194 -7.56 -20.41 17.98
N ASN A 195 -6.90 -19.44 17.35
CA ASN A 195 -7.37 -18.77 16.13
C ASN A 195 -6.21 -18.56 15.15
N GLY A 196 -5.97 -19.58 14.33
CA GLY A 196 -4.88 -19.58 13.35
C GLY A 196 -5.07 -18.66 12.15
N ALA A 197 -6.20 -17.93 12.02
CA ALA A 197 -6.44 -17.01 10.91
C ALA A 197 -6.01 -15.57 11.25
N MET A 198 -6.29 -15.12 12.48
CA MET A 198 -6.04 -13.76 12.94
C MET A 198 -4.62 -13.57 13.50
N TRP A 199 -4.05 -12.40 13.27
CA TRP A 199 -2.79 -11.95 13.85
C TRP A 199 -3.04 -11.06 15.06
N TRP A 200 -2.14 -11.11 16.04
CA TRP A 200 -2.21 -10.41 17.33
C TRP A 200 -0.88 -9.75 17.66
N ASN A 201 -0.91 -8.75 18.55
CA ASN A 201 0.28 -8.00 18.97
C ASN A 201 1.02 -7.38 17.77
N ILE A 202 0.27 -6.95 16.75
CA ILE A 202 0.83 -6.42 15.52
C ILE A 202 1.57 -5.12 15.84
N SER A 203 2.84 -5.03 15.50
CA SER A 203 3.70 -3.89 15.84
C SER A 203 4.66 -3.58 14.70
N PRO A 204 4.81 -2.31 14.28
CA PRO A 204 5.87 -1.95 13.35
C PRO A 204 7.23 -1.94 14.06
N ALA A 205 8.27 -2.26 13.30
CA ALA A 205 9.66 -2.15 13.73
C ALA A 205 10.52 -1.56 12.63
N VAL A 206 11.59 -0.86 13.01
CA VAL A 206 12.64 -0.42 12.09
C VAL A 206 13.95 -1.02 12.56
N VAL A 207 14.68 -1.64 11.63
CA VAL A 207 16.07 -2.06 11.83
C VAL A 207 16.96 -1.18 10.99
N ASP A 208 17.78 -0.39 11.66
CA ASP A 208 18.75 0.52 11.07
C ASP A 208 19.78 -0.25 10.24
N GLY A 209 19.96 0.16 8.98
CA GLY A 209 20.84 -0.51 8.03
C GLY A 209 22.33 -0.29 8.29
N ALA A 210 22.69 0.84 8.91
CA ALA A 210 24.07 1.25 9.19
C ALA A 210 24.59 0.66 10.51
N THR A 211 23.76 0.63 11.54
CA THR A 211 24.11 0.22 12.91
C THR A 211 23.61 -1.19 13.24
N GLY A 212 22.54 -1.66 12.58
CA GLY A 212 21.86 -2.91 12.91
C GLY A 212 20.97 -2.83 14.16
N ALA A 213 20.80 -1.64 14.75
CA ALA A 213 19.90 -1.44 15.88
C ALA A 213 18.43 -1.63 15.46
N SER A 214 17.63 -2.27 16.31
CA SER A 214 16.19 -2.43 16.09
C SER A 214 15.38 -1.59 17.08
N HIS A 215 14.27 -1.05 16.59
CA HIS A 215 13.29 -0.33 17.38
C HIS A 215 11.90 -0.83 17.04
N ILE A 216 11.23 -1.47 18.01
CA ILE A 216 9.84 -1.92 17.89
C ILE A 216 8.94 -0.87 18.55
N PHE A 217 7.90 -0.45 17.84
CA PHE A 217 6.86 0.41 18.40
C PHE A 217 5.63 -0.44 18.73
N ARG A 218 5.32 -0.57 20.02
CA ARG A 218 4.16 -1.34 20.48
C ARG A 218 2.91 -0.45 20.41
N LEU A 219 1.87 -0.96 19.77
CA LEU A 219 0.58 -0.28 19.68
C LEU A 219 -0.20 -0.42 21.00
N ASP A 220 -0.97 0.61 21.35
CA ASP A 220 -1.89 0.60 22.48
C ASP A 220 -3.33 0.36 21.97
N GLY A 221 -3.57 -0.86 21.50
CA GLY A 221 -4.82 -1.26 20.84
C GLY A 221 -4.75 -1.25 19.31
N GLU A 222 -5.81 -1.77 18.66
CA GLU A 222 -5.92 -1.88 17.19
C GLU A 222 -4.77 -2.68 16.55
N ASP A 223 -4.19 -3.59 17.33
CA ASP A 223 -2.98 -4.38 17.05
C ASP A 223 -3.30 -5.82 16.65
N GLN A 224 -4.51 -6.04 16.16
CA GLN A 224 -5.00 -7.37 15.84
C GLN A 224 -5.94 -7.34 14.63
N GLY A 225 -5.86 -8.36 13.79
CA GLY A 225 -6.69 -8.46 12.59
C GLY A 225 -6.10 -9.36 11.52
N TYR A 226 -6.41 -9.04 10.28
CA TYR A 226 -6.14 -9.86 9.11
C TYR A 226 -5.33 -9.08 8.07
N SER A 227 -4.67 -9.82 7.18
CA SER A 227 -3.97 -9.29 6.00
C SER A 227 -3.12 -8.03 6.27
N PRO A 228 -2.23 -8.03 7.28
CA PRO A 228 -1.42 -6.86 7.62
C PRO A 228 -0.48 -6.49 6.47
N LEU A 229 -0.41 -5.22 6.11
CA LEU A 229 0.42 -4.70 5.01
C LEU A 229 1.13 -3.40 5.40
N LEU A 230 2.29 -3.18 4.78
CA LEU A 230 3.07 -1.95 4.88
C LEU A 230 3.10 -1.18 3.55
N TRP A 231 3.21 0.13 3.66
CA TRP A 231 3.68 0.99 2.60
C TRP A 231 4.67 2.00 3.18
N VAL A 232 5.72 2.31 2.42
CA VAL A 232 6.71 3.33 2.78
C VAL A 232 6.90 4.29 1.63
N GLY A 233 6.94 5.59 1.90
CA GLY A 233 7.27 6.58 0.90
C GLY A 233 7.29 8.02 1.42
N PRO A 234 7.83 8.95 0.62
CA PRO A 234 7.76 10.38 0.92
C PRO A 234 6.31 10.86 0.77
N LEU A 235 5.77 11.50 1.82
CA LEU A 235 4.40 12.02 1.86
C LEU A 235 4.41 13.51 2.24
N GLY A 236 3.62 14.30 1.51
CA GLY A 236 3.43 15.73 1.77
C GLY A 236 4.53 16.63 1.19
N GLU A 237 4.33 17.95 1.31
CA GLU A 237 5.18 18.97 0.64
C GLU A 237 6.67 18.90 0.99
N ALA A 238 7.00 18.44 2.21
CA ALA A 238 8.37 18.29 2.65
C ALA A 238 9.02 16.95 2.23
N GLY A 239 8.26 16.05 1.60
CA GLY A 239 8.72 14.71 1.22
C GLY A 239 9.15 13.86 2.40
N GLN A 240 8.55 14.05 3.58
CA GLN A 240 8.88 13.27 4.77
C GLN A 240 8.56 11.79 4.52
N LYS A 241 9.52 10.90 4.77
CA LYS A 241 9.28 9.48 4.67
C LYS A 241 8.41 8.99 5.81
N VAL A 242 7.33 8.30 5.44
CA VAL A 242 6.37 7.74 6.39
C VAL A 242 6.17 6.26 6.14
N ILE A 243 5.73 5.56 7.18
CA ILE A 243 5.31 4.18 7.18
C ILE A 243 3.80 4.18 7.40
N LEU A 244 3.05 3.68 6.42
CA LEU A 244 1.63 3.41 6.53
C LEU A 244 1.43 1.90 6.72
N ALA A 245 0.80 1.49 7.82
CA ALA A 245 0.35 0.11 7.99
C ALA A 245 -1.17 0.03 7.89
N SER A 246 -1.66 -1.09 7.35
CA SER A 246 -3.08 -1.42 7.33
C SER A 246 -3.33 -2.82 7.90
N ILE A 247 -4.37 -2.97 8.72
CA ILE A 247 -4.79 -4.23 9.31
C ILE A 247 -6.30 -4.38 9.11
N GLU A 248 -6.75 -5.39 8.37
CA GLU A 248 -8.18 -5.62 8.13
C GLU A 248 -8.86 -6.10 9.43
N THR A 249 -10.02 -5.53 9.77
CA THR A 249 -10.74 -5.89 11.01
C THR A 249 -11.48 -7.23 10.90
N GLY A 250 -11.78 -7.68 9.68
CA GLY A 250 -12.55 -8.90 9.39
C GLY A 250 -14.06 -8.79 9.61
N GLY A 251 -14.57 -7.60 9.94
CA GLY A 251 -16.01 -7.35 10.11
C GLY A 251 -16.76 -7.18 8.79
N SER A 252 -18.09 -7.30 8.82
CA SER A 252 -18.97 -7.13 7.64
C SER A 252 -18.96 -5.71 7.05
N GLY A 253 -18.51 -4.72 7.81
CA GLY A 253 -18.29 -3.36 7.31
C GLY A 253 -17.09 -3.22 6.37
N GLY A 254 -16.23 -4.24 6.27
CA GLY A 254 -15.07 -4.21 5.39
C GLY A 254 -14.08 -3.09 5.74
N THR A 255 -13.86 -2.86 7.03
CA THR A 255 -13.00 -1.78 7.55
C THR A 255 -11.60 -2.29 7.90
N SER A 256 -10.66 -1.35 8.01
CA SER A 256 -9.29 -1.62 8.43
C SER A 256 -8.83 -0.60 9.46
N TYR A 257 -7.92 -1.02 10.34
CA TYR A 257 -7.11 -0.10 11.12
C TYR A 257 -5.96 0.43 10.27
N TYR A 258 -5.69 1.73 10.40
CA TYR A 258 -4.61 2.43 9.72
C TYR A 258 -3.75 3.17 10.71
N SER A 259 -2.44 2.97 10.58
CA SER A 259 -1.46 3.64 11.41
C SER A 259 -0.40 4.30 10.55
N LEU A 260 0.05 5.49 10.93
CA LEU A 260 1.00 6.29 10.17
C LEU A 260 2.14 6.75 11.07
N TRP A 261 3.38 6.39 10.73
CA TRP A 261 4.58 6.75 11.49
C TRP A 261 5.64 7.42 10.62
N THR A 262 6.56 8.11 11.28
CA THR A 262 7.84 8.57 10.72
C THR A 262 8.96 8.08 11.62
N VAL A 263 10.18 7.99 11.08
CA VAL A 263 11.38 7.87 11.92
C VAL A 263 11.89 9.28 12.23
N LYS A 264 12.23 9.54 13.49
CA LYS A 264 12.88 10.76 13.95
C LYS A 264 13.83 10.41 15.09
N ASP A 265 15.06 10.91 15.01
CA ASP A 265 16.11 10.63 16.00
C ASP A 265 16.33 9.11 16.23
N GLY A 266 16.21 8.31 15.15
CA GLY A 266 16.32 6.84 15.18
C GLY A 266 15.10 6.10 15.74
N LEU A 267 14.06 6.81 16.17
CA LEU A 267 12.87 6.22 16.80
C LEU A 267 11.62 6.36 15.92
N LEU A 268 10.73 5.39 16.01
CA LEU A 268 9.39 5.46 15.40
C LEU A 268 8.50 6.42 16.19
N HIS A 269 7.91 7.38 15.49
CA HIS A 269 6.97 8.35 16.03
C HIS A 269 5.65 8.32 15.25
N PRO A 270 4.48 8.19 15.93
CA PRO A 270 3.20 8.29 15.24
C PRO A 270 3.00 9.72 14.72
N VAL A 271 2.58 9.83 13.46
CA VAL A 271 2.19 11.10 12.82
C VAL A 271 0.80 11.53 13.31
N ILE A 272 -0.07 10.55 13.54
CA ILE A 272 -1.43 10.69 14.04
C ILE A 272 -1.79 9.43 14.85
N ASP A 273 -2.65 9.58 15.84
CA ASP A 273 -3.17 8.46 16.62
C ASP A 273 -3.92 7.46 15.73
N THR A 274 -3.69 6.16 15.92
CA THR A 274 -4.26 5.10 15.07
C THR A 274 -5.78 5.09 15.09
N ALA A 275 -6.39 5.28 16.26
CA ALA A 275 -7.85 5.27 16.39
C ALA A 275 -8.46 6.51 15.72
N VAL A 276 -7.78 7.66 15.79
CA VAL A 276 -8.18 8.87 15.07
C VAL A 276 -8.06 8.68 13.56
N LEU A 277 -6.95 8.13 13.07
CA LEU A 277 -6.77 7.89 11.64
C LEU A 277 -7.79 6.89 11.10
N SER A 278 -7.96 5.75 11.77
CA SER A 278 -8.85 4.66 11.37
C SER A 278 -10.33 5.08 11.34
N ASP A 279 -10.75 5.94 12.27
CA ASP A 279 -12.10 6.54 12.28
C ASP A 279 -12.33 7.52 11.11
N GLY A 280 -11.26 8.10 10.55
CA GLY A 280 -11.33 9.01 9.42
C GLY A 280 -12.19 10.23 9.71
N VAL A 281 -13.29 10.39 8.96
CA VAL A 281 -14.24 11.50 9.17
C VAL A 281 -15.37 11.17 10.14
N GLY A 282 -15.38 9.97 10.74
CA GLY A 282 -16.49 9.42 11.52
C GLY A 282 -16.93 10.32 12.68
N LYS A 283 -15.99 10.75 13.53
CA LYS A 283 -16.25 11.60 14.71
C LYS A 283 -16.87 12.96 14.40
N GLU A 284 -16.63 13.53 13.23
CA GLU A 284 -17.17 14.83 12.85
C GLU A 284 -18.35 14.75 11.87
N ALA A 285 -18.55 13.59 11.25
CA ALA A 285 -19.65 13.35 10.35
C ALA A 285 -20.96 13.12 11.12
N SER A 286 -22.04 13.70 10.64
CA SER A 286 -23.40 13.39 11.12
C SER A 286 -24.27 12.96 9.95
N VAL A 287 -25.00 11.86 10.09
CA VAL A 287 -25.99 11.40 9.11
C VAL A 287 -27.36 11.39 9.75
N ARG A 288 -28.29 12.21 9.25
CA ARG A 288 -29.63 12.36 9.82
C ARG A 288 -30.71 12.11 8.80
N PHE A 289 -31.72 11.36 9.18
CA PHE A 289 -32.93 11.21 8.39
C PHE A 289 -33.81 12.47 8.50
N LEU A 290 -34.38 12.89 7.37
CA LEU A 290 -35.20 14.09 7.22
C LEU A 290 -36.57 13.71 6.62
N PRO A 291 -37.65 14.47 6.88
CA PRO A 291 -38.94 14.24 6.25
C PRO A 291 -38.85 14.19 4.70
N GLY A 292 -39.70 13.36 4.10
CA GLY A 292 -39.75 13.17 2.65
C GLY A 292 -38.83 12.05 2.13
N PHE A 293 -38.51 11.05 2.97
CA PHE A 293 -37.54 9.99 2.64
C PHE A 293 -36.19 10.54 2.18
N LEU A 294 -35.65 11.47 2.98
CA LEU A 294 -34.35 12.08 2.73
C LEU A 294 -33.39 11.71 3.87
N ALA A 295 -32.11 11.66 3.56
CA ALA A 295 -31.05 11.61 4.58
C ALA A 295 -30.00 12.67 4.28
N GLU A 296 -29.42 13.29 5.30
CA GLU A 296 -28.42 14.35 5.17
C GLU A 296 -27.14 13.96 5.87
N LEU A 297 -26.03 13.96 5.13
CA LEU A 297 -24.68 13.95 5.66
C LEU A 297 -24.18 15.38 5.86
N ARG A 298 -23.55 15.65 7.00
CA ARG A 298 -22.75 16.86 7.23
C ARG A 298 -21.36 16.50 7.74
N ILE A 299 -20.35 17.20 7.24
CA ILE A 299 -18.96 17.16 7.73
C ILE A 299 -18.48 18.61 7.86
N PRO A 300 -18.58 19.21 9.07
CA PRO A 300 -18.41 20.64 9.26
C PRO A 300 -17.02 21.18 8.92
N SER A 301 -15.93 20.46 9.23
CA SER A 301 -14.56 20.96 9.03
C SER A 301 -14.25 21.32 7.58
N VAL A 302 -14.86 20.60 6.63
CA VAL A 302 -14.70 20.77 5.19
C VAL A 302 -15.96 21.27 4.49
N HIS A 303 -16.93 21.79 5.26
CA HIS A 303 -18.17 22.41 4.75
C HIS A 303 -18.98 21.49 3.81
N VAL A 304 -18.94 20.18 4.02
CA VAL A 304 -19.72 19.23 3.22
C VAL A 304 -21.12 19.09 3.82
N GLN A 305 -22.12 19.29 2.97
CA GLN A 305 -23.51 18.96 3.23
C GLN A 305 -24.07 18.25 2.00
N TRP A 306 -24.60 17.04 2.18
CA TRP A 306 -25.13 16.23 1.09
C TRP A 306 -26.46 15.61 1.48
N THR A 307 -27.45 15.71 0.60
CA THR A 307 -28.77 15.11 0.80
C THR A 307 -28.94 13.92 -0.14
N PHE A 308 -29.19 12.76 0.43
CA PHE A 308 -29.59 11.54 -0.26
C PHE A 308 -31.11 11.50 -0.38
N ASP A 309 -31.59 11.20 -1.59
CA ASP A 309 -32.95 10.69 -1.77
C ASP A 309 -32.92 9.19 -1.46
N VAL A 310 -33.67 8.77 -0.46
CA VAL A 310 -33.74 7.37 -0.01
C VAL A 310 -35.13 6.76 -0.26
N SER A 311 -35.91 7.39 -1.14
CA SER A 311 -37.25 6.95 -1.52
C SER A 311 -37.27 5.58 -2.20
N ASP A 312 -36.15 5.17 -2.79
CA ASP A 312 -35.95 3.83 -3.39
C ASP A 312 -36.07 2.71 -2.35
N ARG A 313 -35.81 3.02 -1.07
CA ARG A 313 -35.91 2.11 0.09
C ARG A 313 -37.05 2.46 1.04
N LYS A 314 -38.05 3.25 0.58
CA LYS A 314 -39.14 3.74 1.44
C LYS A 314 -39.86 2.62 2.21
N ASP A 315 -40.10 1.47 1.58
CA ASP A 315 -40.85 0.36 2.17
C ASP A 315 -40.07 -0.27 3.33
N GLU A 316 -38.74 -0.36 3.20
CA GLU A 316 -37.84 -0.82 4.25
C GLU A 316 -37.85 0.14 5.44
N TYR A 317 -37.76 1.45 5.20
CA TYR A 317 -37.79 2.43 6.28
C TYR A 317 -39.17 2.57 6.95
N ILE A 318 -40.27 2.37 6.21
CA ILE A 318 -41.62 2.28 6.79
C ILE A 318 -41.71 1.02 7.66
N ALA A 319 -41.21 -0.13 7.19
CA ALA A 319 -41.19 -1.37 7.95
C ALA A 319 -40.36 -1.27 9.23
N LEU A 320 -39.26 -0.51 9.22
CA LEU A 320 -38.47 -0.16 10.41
C LEU A 320 -39.19 0.83 11.36
N GLY A 321 -40.30 1.41 10.91
CA GLY A 321 -41.06 2.44 11.61
C GLY A 321 -40.30 3.77 11.70
N LEU A 322 -39.38 4.02 10.78
CA LEU A 322 -38.63 5.27 10.69
C LEU A 322 -39.49 6.37 10.05
N TYR A 323 -40.27 6.03 9.02
CA TYR A 323 -41.24 6.91 8.37
C TYR A 323 -42.66 6.32 8.41
N ASN A 324 -43.66 7.17 8.19
CA ASN A 324 -44.98 6.73 7.74
C ASN A 324 -45.09 6.75 6.21
N ASP A 325 -46.21 6.27 5.67
CA ASP A 325 -46.50 6.25 4.22
C ASP A 325 -46.50 7.63 3.54
N GLN A 326 -46.57 8.72 4.33
CA GLN A 326 -46.52 10.10 3.86
C GLN A 326 -45.10 10.69 3.91
N GLY A 327 -44.08 9.90 4.28
CA GLY A 327 -42.71 10.36 4.42
C GLY A 327 -42.45 11.23 5.66
N ARG A 328 -43.37 11.27 6.62
CA ARG A 328 -43.12 11.93 7.91
C ARG A 328 -42.22 11.04 8.76
N LEU A 329 -41.11 11.62 9.24
CA LEU A 329 -40.21 10.96 10.18
C LEU A 329 -40.93 10.70 11.51
N LEU A 330 -40.89 9.44 11.96
CA LEU A 330 -41.53 8.98 13.19
C LEU A 330 -40.51 8.76 14.31
N LYS A 331 -39.25 8.47 13.97
CA LYS A 331 -38.16 8.21 14.92
C LYS A 331 -36.95 9.06 14.58
N ASN A 332 -36.26 9.56 15.62
CA ASN A 332 -34.96 10.21 15.47
C ASN A 332 -33.85 9.17 15.48
N GLN A 333 -33.82 8.31 14.47
CA GLN A 333 -32.69 7.42 14.22
C GLN A 333 -31.65 8.18 13.39
N GLU A 334 -30.37 7.95 13.68
CA GLU A 334 -29.25 8.53 12.93
C GLU A 334 -28.53 7.41 12.17
N GLY A 335 -27.93 7.79 11.03
CA GLY A 335 -26.92 6.99 10.37
C GLY A 335 -25.53 7.37 10.88
N TRP A 336 -24.51 6.87 10.21
CA TRP A 336 -23.12 7.17 10.56
C TRP A 336 -22.20 6.99 9.35
N VAL A 337 -20.94 7.34 9.52
CA VAL A 337 -19.87 7.01 8.58
C VAL A 337 -19.03 5.92 9.22
N ASP A 338 -18.91 4.76 8.55
CA ASP A 338 -18.11 3.64 9.04
C ASP A 338 -16.61 4.03 9.05
N PRO A 339 -15.77 3.36 9.87
CA PRO A 339 -14.32 3.49 9.79
C PRO A 339 -13.76 3.27 8.37
N LEU A 340 -12.51 3.70 8.15
CA LEU A 340 -11.85 3.59 6.85
C LEU A 340 -11.88 2.13 6.33
N SER A 341 -12.40 1.96 5.11
CA SER A 341 -12.29 0.71 4.35
C SER A 341 -11.04 0.67 3.48
N SER A 342 -10.53 1.83 3.08
CA SER A 342 -9.28 1.97 2.32
C SER A 342 -8.63 3.30 2.65
N LEU A 343 -7.31 3.33 2.79
CA LEU A 343 -6.50 4.54 2.82
C LEU A 343 -5.30 4.34 1.90
N THR A 344 -5.20 5.13 0.84
CA THR A 344 -4.20 4.92 -0.21
C THR A 344 -3.39 6.18 -0.46
N PRO A 345 -2.05 6.12 -0.42
CA PRO A 345 -1.19 7.21 -0.87
C PRO A 345 -1.40 7.47 -2.37
N VAL A 346 -1.53 8.74 -2.74
CA VAL A 346 -1.64 9.17 -4.15
C VAL A 346 -0.60 10.25 -4.44
N ASP A 347 0.21 9.99 -5.46
CA ASP A 347 1.07 10.97 -6.13
C ASP A 347 0.27 11.54 -7.31
N GLU A 348 -0.32 12.71 -7.09
CA GLU A 348 -1.21 13.42 -8.02
C GLU A 348 -0.41 14.11 -9.12
N ASN A 349 0.86 14.44 -8.89
CA ASN A 349 1.69 15.20 -9.84
C ASN A 349 2.71 14.33 -10.60
N GLY A 350 2.94 13.10 -10.13
CA GLY A 350 3.82 12.09 -10.73
C GLY A 350 5.32 12.32 -10.47
N ASP A 351 5.70 13.11 -9.47
CA ASP A 351 7.09 13.45 -9.15
C ASP A 351 7.79 12.45 -8.20
N GLY A 352 7.05 11.45 -7.70
CA GLY A 352 7.54 10.45 -6.76
C GLY A 352 7.40 10.84 -5.29
N VAL A 353 6.85 12.03 -4.99
CA VAL A 353 6.40 12.47 -3.66
C VAL A 353 4.88 12.40 -3.62
N TYR A 354 4.35 11.69 -2.65
CA TYR A 354 2.90 11.49 -2.55
C TYR A 354 2.25 12.74 -1.97
N ASP A 355 1.30 13.33 -2.70
CA ASP A 355 0.65 14.58 -2.31
C ASP A 355 -0.37 14.37 -1.19
N ALA A 356 -1.05 13.21 -1.17
CA ALA A 356 -2.17 12.97 -0.26
C ALA A 356 -2.38 11.49 0.09
N LEU A 357 -3.12 11.26 1.18
CA LEU A 357 -3.78 9.99 1.45
C LEU A 357 -5.26 10.12 1.08
N ILE A 358 -5.77 9.18 0.28
CA ILE A 358 -7.18 9.10 -0.11
C ILE A 358 -7.87 8.02 0.70
N GLY A 359 -8.78 8.43 1.57
CA GLY A 359 -9.61 7.57 2.41
C GLY A 359 -10.95 7.26 1.74
N LYS A 360 -11.49 6.06 1.98
CA LYS A 360 -12.88 5.71 1.65
C LYS A 360 -13.60 5.14 2.85
N GLN A 361 -14.82 5.62 3.08
CA GLN A 361 -15.69 5.20 4.17
C GLN A 361 -17.12 4.99 3.66
N ALA A 362 -17.79 3.94 4.14
CA ALA A 362 -19.21 3.78 3.86
C ALA A 362 -20.02 4.81 4.65
N ILE A 363 -21.03 5.38 4.01
CA ILE A 363 -22.04 6.21 4.66
C ILE A 363 -23.24 5.30 4.89
N ALA A 364 -23.45 4.90 6.15
CA ALA A 364 -24.48 3.99 6.56
C ALA A 364 -25.75 4.74 6.99
N GLY A 365 -26.90 4.23 6.59
CA GLY A 365 -28.22 4.70 7.01
C GLY A 365 -28.67 3.98 8.28
N ALA A 366 -29.76 3.22 8.20
CA ALA A 366 -30.35 2.57 9.37
C ALA A 366 -29.55 1.33 9.88
N ALA A 367 -28.62 0.82 9.07
CA ALA A 367 -27.76 -0.33 9.36
C ALA A 367 -26.46 -0.24 8.53
N HIS A 368 -25.40 -0.97 8.90
CA HIS A 368 -24.15 -1.03 8.10
C HIS A 368 -24.39 -1.48 6.65
N VAL A 369 -25.36 -2.37 6.44
CA VAL A 369 -25.73 -2.87 5.10
C VAL A 369 -26.59 -1.87 4.31
N ASP A 370 -27.20 -0.90 4.98
CA ASP A 370 -27.96 0.18 4.34
C ASP A 370 -26.99 1.28 3.89
N ARG A 371 -26.36 1.06 2.74
CA ARG A 371 -25.33 1.96 2.21
C ARG A 371 -25.97 3.13 1.47
N LEU A 372 -25.91 4.32 2.03
CA LEU A 372 -26.37 5.55 1.36
C LEU A 372 -25.36 6.04 0.32
N GLY A 373 -24.08 5.83 0.59
CA GLY A 373 -23.00 6.18 -0.33
C GLY A 373 -21.63 5.87 0.24
N THR A 374 -20.61 6.49 -0.36
CA THR A 374 -19.22 6.44 0.07
C THR A 374 -18.69 7.86 0.24
N ALA A 375 -18.09 8.14 1.38
CA ALA A 375 -17.30 9.35 1.59
C ALA A 375 -15.87 9.08 1.13
N VAL A 376 -15.36 9.89 0.20
CA VAL A 376 -13.98 9.83 -0.29
C VAL A 376 -13.24 11.05 0.23
N SER A 377 -12.40 10.84 1.25
CA SER A 377 -11.66 11.88 1.96
C SER A 377 -10.25 12.06 1.39
N ARG A 378 -9.76 13.30 1.34
CA ARG A 378 -8.38 13.64 0.95
C ARG A 378 -7.66 14.25 2.15
N TRP A 379 -6.54 13.66 2.54
CA TRP A 379 -5.74 14.07 3.69
C TRP A 379 -4.34 14.48 3.25
N VAL A 380 -3.83 15.59 3.77
CA VAL A 380 -2.50 16.13 3.43
C VAL A 380 -1.64 16.22 4.67
N LEU A 381 -0.39 15.74 4.55
CA LEU A 381 0.63 15.88 5.57
C LEU A 381 1.41 17.18 5.31
N SER A 382 1.36 18.13 6.24
CA SER A 382 2.18 19.33 6.20
C SER A 382 2.65 19.70 7.61
N GLY A 383 3.92 20.07 7.74
CA GLY A 383 4.51 20.41 9.05
C GLY A 383 4.42 19.28 10.09
N GLY A 384 4.40 18.01 9.65
CA GLY A 384 4.25 16.83 10.52
C GLY A 384 2.82 16.59 11.02
N GLN A 385 1.83 17.33 10.52
CA GLN A 385 0.42 17.15 10.86
C GLN A 385 -0.37 16.68 9.64
N LEU A 386 -1.12 15.59 9.81
CA LEU A 386 -2.07 15.09 8.80
C LEU A 386 -3.41 15.81 8.97
N THR A 387 -3.89 16.47 7.92
CA THR A 387 -5.12 17.28 7.94
C THR A 387 -6.10 16.87 6.86
N LEU A 388 -7.39 16.81 7.20
CA LEU A 388 -8.45 16.61 6.22
C LEU A 388 -8.62 17.87 5.36
N GLN A 389 -8.52 17.71 4.04
CA GLN A 389 -8.62 18.83 3.09
C GLN A 389 -9.98 18.88 2.39
N SER A 390 -10.53 17.73 2.02
CA SER A 390 -11.83 17.66 1.36
C SER A 390 -12.47 16.29 1.50
N VAL A 391 -13.79 16.25 1.32
CA VAL A 391 -14.56 15.01 1.20
C VAL A 391 -15.48 15.11 0.00
N ARG A 392 -15.42 14.13 -0.89
CA ARG A 392 -16.39 13.93 -1.98
C ARG A 392 -17.37 12.83 -1.57
N VAL A 393 -18.65 13.03 -1.87
CA VAL A 393 -19.69 12.01 -1.65
C VAL A 393 -19.99 11.29 -2.97
N GLU A 394 -19.92 9.97 -2.95
CA GLU A 394 -20.28 9.09 -4.06
C GLU A 394 -21.54 8.29 -3.65
N PRO A 395 -22.75 8.72 -4.04
CA PRO A 395 -23.98 8.07 -3.61
C PRO A 395 -24.10 6.65 -4.19
N THR A 396 -24.70 5.74 -3.41
CA THR A 396 -25.01 4.39 -3.89
C THR A 396 -26.08 4.48 -4.97
N PRO A 397 -25.88 3.92 -6.18
CA PRO A 397 -26.92 3.87 -7.20
C PRO A 397 -28.12 3.05 -6.71
N PRO A 398 -29.36 3.37 -7.13
CA PRO A 398 -30.51 2.54 -6.85
C PRO A 398 -30.31 1.13 -7.43
N ALA A 399 -30.84 0.12 -6.74
CA ALA A 399 -30.77 -1.26 -7.22
C ALA A 399 -31.44 -1.39 -8.60
N PRO A 400 -30.88 -2.15 -9.55
CA PRO A 400 -31.51 -2.35 -10.84
C PRO A 400 -32.87 -3.04 -10.67
N GLY A 401 -33.96 -2.36 -11.05
CA GLY A 401 -35.31 -2.92 -11.05
C GLY A 401 -36.22 -2.55 -9.88
N ALA A 402 -35.87 -1.52 -9.09
CA ALA A 402 -36.78 -0.87 -8.14
C ALA A 402 -37.86 -0.02 -8.85
#